data_AF-A0A258ARG6-F1
#
_entry.id   AF-A0A258ARG6-F1
#
_cell.length_a   1.000
_cell.length_b   1.000
_cell.length_c   1.000
_cell.angle_alpha   90.00
_cell.angle_beta   90.00
_cell.angle_gamma   90.00
#
_symmetry.space_group_name_H-M   'P 1'
#
loop_
_entity.id
_entity.type
_entity.pdbx_description
1 polymer ?
#
loop_
_entity_poly.entity_id
_entity_poly.type
_entity_poly.pdbx_seq_one_letter_code
_entity_poly.pdbx_strand_id
1 'polypeptide(L)'
;MKLVKRPEIEAFLAKPQAPINACLIYGKDRGQVIERANALAAKIVADPKDPFNVSILTDSDIDHDPAKLDDELTAQSLMGGRRLVRIKFGSEKATLDKAIAASLKAHA
;
A
#
# COMPACT_ATOMS: atom_id res chain seq x y z
N MET A 1 14.11 -2.29 0.72
CA MET A 1 14.74 -2.09 -0.61
C MET A 1 14.35 -0.72 -1.14
N LYS A 2 15.30 0.07 -1.69
CA LYS A 2 15.01 1.37 -2.33
C LYS A 2 15.34 1.26 -3.82
N LEU A 3 14.38 1.58 -4.68
CA LEU A 3 14.56 1.63 -6.14
C LEU A 3 14.46 3.09 -6.59
N VAL A 4 15.40 3.55 -7.39
CA VAL A 4 15.46 4.96 -7.83
C VAL A 4 15.51 5.08 -9.34
N LYS A 5 16.22 4.17 -10.03
CA LYS A 5 16.33 4.23 -11.48
C LYS A 5 15.06 3.67 -12.12
N ARG A 6 14.56 4.38 -13.13
CA ARG A 6 13.36 3.98 -13.86
C ARG A 6 13.37 2.52 -14.35
N PRO A 7 14.46 2.00 -14.96
CA PRO A 7 14.50 0.59 -15.38
C PRO A 7 14.36 -0.41 -14.22
N GLU A 8 14.91 -0.10 -13.06
CA GLU A 8 14.82 -0.96 -11.87
C GLU A 8 13.39 -1.00 -11.33
N ILE A 9 12.70 0.16 -11.34
CA ILE A 9 11.30 0.27 -10.93
C ILE A 9 10.40 -0.52 -11.88
N GLU A 10 10.57 -0.34 -13.20
CA GLU A 10 9.78 -1.05 -14.21
C GLU A 10 10.00 -2.57 -14.14
N ALA A 11 11.24 -3.02 -13.97
CA ALA A 11 11.56 -4.43 -13.79
C ALA A 11 10.90 -5.02 -12.53
N PHE A 12 10.91 -4.28 -11.42
CA PHE A 12 10.24 -4.69 -10.18
C PHE A 12 8.72 -4.74 -10.32
N LEU A 13 8.09 -3.76 -10.97
CA LEU A 13 6.65 -3.75 -11.21
C LEU A 13 6.21 -4.88 -12.15
N ALA A 14 7.05 -5.25 -13.12
CA ALA A 14 6.78 -6.36 -14.02
C ALA A 14 6.77 -7.71 -13.29
N LYS A 15 7.74 -7.91 -12.38
CA LYS A 15 7.88 -9.13 -11.57
C LYS A 15 8.35 -8.78 -10.15
N PRO A 16 7.42 -8.49 -9.22
CA PRO A 16 7.79 -8.20 -7.84
C PRO A 16 8.46 -9.42 -7.21
N GLN A 17 9.71 -9.28 -6.78
CA GLN A 17 10.50 -10.37 -6.20
C GLN A 17 10.55 -10.24 -4.67
N ALA A 18 10.62 -11.38 -3.97
CA ALA A 18 10.59 -11.56 -2.51
C ALA A 18 9.22 -11.34 -1.85
N PRO A 19 8.99 -11.85 -0.62
CA PRO A 19 7.83 -11.43 0.16
C PRO A 19 7.95 -9.92 0.42
N ILE A 20 7.11 -9.15 -0.26
CA ILE A 20 6.95 -7.72 -0.02
C ILE A 20 5.83 -7.56 1.00
N ASN A 21 6.19 -7.16 2.22
CA ASN A 21 5.22 -6.89 3.28
C ASN A 21 4.59 -5.49 3.09
N ALA A 22 5.36 -4.54 2.57
CA ALA A 22 4.85 -3.21 2.18
C ALA A 22 5.68 -2.56 1.06
N CYS A 23 5.06 -1.65 0.32
CA CYS A 23 5.71 -0.84 -0.70
C CYS A 23 5.23 0.62 -0.60
N LEU A 24 6.17 1.56 -0.52
CA LEU A 24 5.91 2.99 -0.59
C LEU A 24 6.28 3.49 -2.00
N ILE A 25 5.30 4.06 -2.70
CA ILE A 25 5.50 4.68 -4.01
C ILE A 25 5.25 6.17 -3.84
N TYR A 26 6.29 6.98 -4.10
CA TYR A 26 6.26 8.42 -3.92
C TYR A 26 7.03 9.11 -5.04
N GLY A 27 6.71 10.38 -5.28
CA GLY A 27 7.33 11.18 -6.34
C GLY A 27 6.59 12.47 -6.59
N LYS A 28 7.21 13.39 -7.33
CA LYS A 28 6.62 14.70 -7.68
C LYS A 28 5.42 14.58 -8.61
N ASP A 29 5.39 13.53 -9.44
CA ASP A 29 4.33 13.26 -10.40
C ASP A 29 3.30 12.30 -9.80
N ARG A 30 2.14 12.84 -9.43
CA ARG A 30 1.03 12.09 -8.84
C ARG A 30 0.43 11.07 -9.83
N GLY A 31 0.44 11.38 -11.13
CA GLY A 31 -0.05 10.48 -12.18
C GLY A 31 0.80 9.21 -12.23
N GLN A 32 2.13 9.37 -12.31
CA GLN A 32 3.06 8.24 -12.29
C GLN A 32 2.99 7.43 -11.00
N VAL A 33 2.83 8.08 -9.84
CA VAL A 33 2.66 7.38 -8.56
C VAL A 33 1.40 6.49 -8.60
N ILE A 34 0.27 7.04 -9.05
CA ILE A 34 -1.00 6.30 -9.15
C ILE A 34 -0.88 5.15 -10.14
N GLU A 35 -0.29 5.39 -11.31
CA GLU A 35 -0.09 4.37 -12.36
C GLU A 35 0.72 3.20 -11.83
N ARG A 36 1.88 3.46 -11.21
CA ARG A 36 2.75 2.43 -10.64
C ARG A 36 2.10 1.69 -9.47
N ALA A 37 1.36 2.40 -8.62
CA ALA A 37 0.63 1.77 -7.52
C ALA A 37 -0.47 0.83 -8.02
N ASN A 38 -1.16 1.19 -9.10
CA ASN A 38 -2.16 0.31 -9.72
C ASN A 38 -1.50 -0.89 -10.40
N ALA A 39 -0.39 -0.68 -11.10
CA ALA A 39 0.37 -1.77 -11.72
C ALA A 39 0.86 -2.79 -10.67
N LEU A 40 1.37 -2.31 -9.53
CA LEU A 40 1.78 -3.19 -8.44
C LEU A 40 0.58 -3.92 -7.82
N ALA A 41 -0.53 -3.22 -7.53
CA ALA A 41 -1.72 -3.82 -6.94
C ALA A 41 -2.26 -4.99 -7.79
N ALA A 42 -2.29 -4.84 -9.12
CA ALA A 42 -2.71 -5.89 -10.05
C ALA A 42 -1.77 -7.12 -10.09
N LYS A 43 -0.56 -7.03 -9.53
CA LYS A 43 0.34 -8.18 -9.34
C LYS A 43 0.14 -8.88 -8.01
N ILE A 44 -0.48 -8.22 -7.01
CA ILE A 44 -0.65 -8.75 -5.66
C ILE A 44 -2.02 -9.43 -5.49
N VAL A 45 -3.06 -8.82 -6.05
CA VAL A 45 -4.44 -9.32 -5.98
C VAL A 45 -5.02 -9.52 -7.37
N ALA A 46 -5.94 -10.49 -7.51
CA ALA A 46 -6.60 -10.78 -8.78
C ALA A 46 -7.46 -9.62 -9.27
N ASP A 47 -8.19 -8.97 -8.36
CA ASP A 47 -8.97 -7.75 -8.64
C ASP A 47 -8.66 -6.65 -7.62
N PRO A 48 -7.95 -5.58 -8.02
CA PRO A 48 -7.68 -4.41 -7.17
C PRO A 48 -8.92 -3.61 -6.74
N LYS A 49 -10.10 -3.91 -7.28
CA LYS A 49 -11.37 -3.27 -6.95
C LYS A 49 -12.26 -4.13 -6.05
N ASP A 50 -11.84 -5.34 -5.72
CA ASP A 50 -12.59 -6.22 -4.85
C ASP A 50 -12.55 -5.71 -3.40
N PRO A 51 -13.68 -5.27 -2.82
CA PRO A 51 -13.73 -4.73 -1.46
C PRO A 51 -13.45 -5.77 -0.38
N PHE A 52 -13.51 -7.07 -0.70
CA PHE A 52 -13.22 -8.13 0.27
C PHE A 52 -11.72 -8.40 0.42
N ASN A 53 -10.97 -8.16 -0.65
CA ASN A 53 -9.52 -8.39 -0.72
C ASN A 53 -8.70 -7.11 -0.67
N VAL A 54 -9.32 -5.95 -0.95
CA VAL A 54 -8.63 -4.66 -1.01
C VAL A 54 -9.33 -3.62 -0.14
N SER A 55 -8.59 -3.11 0.84
CA SER A 55 -9.02 -1.98 1.66
C SER A 55 -8.30 -0.73 1.20
N ILE A 56 -9.05 0.35 0.99
CA ILE A 56 -8.49 1.66 0.62
C ILE A 56 -8.73 2.62 1.77
N LEU A 57 -7.65 3.10 2.37
CA LEU A 57 -7.65 4.12 3.41
C LEU A 57 -7.09 5.43 2.86
N THR A 58 -7.59 6.55 3.36
CA THR A 58 -7.08 7.89 3.10
C THR A 58 -6.45 8.49 4.34
N ASP A 59 -5.74 9.61 4.18
CA ASP A 59 -5.22 10.38 5.33
C ASP A 59 -6.33 10.70 6.34
N SER A 60 -7.50 11.12 5.85
CA SER A 60 -8.65 11.43 6.70
C SER A 60 -9.22 10.22 7.44
N ASP A 61 -9.17 9.03 6.84
CA ASP A 61 -9.63 7.81 7.52
C ASP A 61 -8.77 7.51 8.74
N ILE A 62 -7.45 7.62 8.58
CA ILE A 62 -6.48 7.31 9.64
C ILE A 62 -6.43 8.44 10.68
N ASP A 63 -6.57 9.71 10.26
CA ASP A 63 -6.66 10.84 11.18
C ASP A 63 -7.91 10.74 12.07
N HIS A 64 -9.03 10.28 11.52
CA HIS A 64 -10.29 10.13 12.26
C HIS A 64 -10.26 8.92 13.19
N ASP A 65 -9.71 7.79 12.72
CA ASP A 65 -9.59 6.56 13.48
C ASP A 65 -8.22 5.89 13.21
N PRO A 66 -7.22 6.14 14.05
CA PRO A 66 -5.90 5.53 13.90
C PRO A 66 -5.90 4.00 14.03
N ALA A 67 -6.85 3.42 14.79
CA ALA A 67 -6.93 1.97 15.00
C ALA A 67 -7.38 1.24 13.72
N LYS A 68 -8.10 1.94 12.84
CA LYS A 68 -8.58 1.41 11.55
C LYS A 68 -7.46 0.80 10.71
N LEU A 69 -6.24 1.35 10.73
CA LEU A 69 -5.13 0.76 9.98
C LEU A 69 -4.76 -0.63 10.52
N ASP A 70 -4.65 -0.77 11.84
CA ASP A 70 -4.28 -2.04 12.48
C ASP A 70 -5.39 -3.09 12.30
N ASP A 71 -6.64 -2.67 12.37
CA ASP A 71 -7.80 -3.52 12.10
C ASP A 71 -7.76 -4.07 10.67
N GLU A 72 -7.48 -3.22 9.67
CA GLU A 72 -7.41 -3.61 8.27
C GLU A 72 -6.22 -4.53 7.96
N LEU A 73 -5.10 -4.35 8.66
CA LEU A 73 -3.91 -5.20 8.57
C LEU A 73 -4.12 -6.57 9.21
N THR A 74 -4.92 -6.65 10.27
CA THR A 74 -5.23 -7.89 10.99
C THR A 74 -6.40 -8.66 10.37
N ALA A 75 -7.27 -7.96 9.62
CA ALA A 75 -8.42 -8.55 8.96
C ALA A 75 -8.01 -9.66 7.98
N GLN A 76 -8.61 -10.84 8.14
CA GLN A 76 -8.40 -11.96 7.23
C GLN A 76 -9.25 -11.81 5.97
N SER A 77 -8.74 -12.29 4.83
CA SER A 77 -9.55 -12.38 3.61
C SER A 77 -10.61 -13.48 3.76
N LEU A 78 -11.87 -13.12 3.56
CA LEU A 78 -13.00 -14.06 3.57
C LEU A 78 -13.01 -15.00 2.35
N MET A 79 -12.39 -14.58 1.24
CA MET A 79 -12.32 -15.36 0.00
C MET A 79 -11.05 -16.22 -0.07
N GLY A 80 -10.19 -16.16 0.94
CA GLY A 80 -8.86 -16.75 0.92
C GLY A 80 -7.90 -15.99 0.01
N GLY A 81 -6.60 -16.24 0.20
CA GLY A 81 -5.53 -15.57 -0.55
C GLY A 81 -4.98 -14.32 0.14
N ARG A 82 -4.39 -13.44 -0.66
CA ARG A 82 -3.62 -12.28 -0.16
C ARG A 82 -4.52 -11.04 -0.09
N ARG A 83 -4.60 -10.43 1.09
CA ARG A 83 -5.25 -9.12 1.29
C ARG A 83 -4.27 -7.99 0.95
N LEU A 84 -4.80 -6.90 0.39
CA LEU A 84 -4.04 -5.69 0.06
C LEU A 84 -4.67 -4.49 0.78
N VAL A 85 -3.93 -3.90 1.72
CA VAL A 85 -4.30 -2.60 2.31
C VAL A 85 -3.56 -1.50 1.56
N ARG A 86 -4.30 -0.54 1.01
CA ARG A 86 -3.77 0.61 0.25
C ARG A 86 -4.06 1.89 0.98
N ILE A 87 -3.02 2.64 1.31
CA ILE A 87 -3.15 3.99 1.88
C ILE A 87 -2.90 5.02 0.78
N LYS A 88 -3.86 5.91 0.57
CA LYS A 88 -3.77 7.01 -0.39
C LYS A 88 -3.42 8.30 0.34
N PHE A 89 -2.17 8.72 0.16
CA PHE A 89 -1.68 9.99 0.66
C PHE A 89 -2.25 11.17 -0.14
N GLY A 90 -2.96 12.06 0.56
CA GLY A 90 -3.47 13.32 0.05
C GLY A 90 -2.57 14.51 0.37
N SER A 91 -1.80 14.41 1.46
CA SER A 91 -0.93 15.47 1.99
C SER A 91 0.26 14.89 2.76
N GLU A 92 1.35 15.64 2.85
CA GLU A 92 2.49 15.26 3.71
C GLU A 92 2.17 15.60 5.17
N LYS A 93 2.04 14.58 6.02
CA LYS A 93 1.73 14.73 7.45
C LYS A 93 2.64 13.83 8.28
N ALA A 94 3.65 14.44 8.91
CA ALA A 94 4.65 13.70 9.69
C ALA A 94 4.06 12.84 10.83
N THR A 95 2.94 13.26 11.43
CA THR A 95 2.25 12.48 12.46
C THR A 95 1.66 11.19 11.89
N LEU A 96 1.02 11.29 10.72
CA LEU A 96 0.43 10.16 10.02
C LEU A 96 1.51 9.18 9.54
N ASP A 97 2.60 9.70 8.98
CA ASP A 97 3.73 8.90 8.53
C ASP A 97 4.32 8.05 9.67
N LYS A 98 4.43 8.63 10.87
CA LYS A 98 4.89 7.93 12.07
C LYS A 98 3.92 6.84 12.50
N ALA A 99 2.61 7.11 12.48
CA ALA A 99 1.59 6.13 12.85
C ALA A 99 1.63 4.92 11.89
N ILE A 100 1.63 5.18 10.58
CA ILE A 100 1.71 4.13 9.55
C ILE A 100 3.00 3.32 9.68
N ALA A 101 4.13 3.99 9.93
CA ALA A 101 5.41 3.31 10.14
C ALA A 101 5.41 2.44 11.41
N ALA A 102 4.68 2.82 12.45
CA ALA A 102 4.55 2.03 13.67
C ALA A 102 3.69 0.78 13.42
N SER A 103 2.51 0.93 12.81
CA SER A 103 1.64 -0.18 12.41
C SER A 103 2.38 -1.17 11.51
N LEU A 104 3.09 -0.68 10.49
CA LEU A 104 3.87 -1.56 9.61
C LEU A 104 4.90 -2.39 10.38
N LYS A 105 5.60 -1.80 11.37
CA LYS A 105 6.58 -2.54 12.18
C LYS A 105 5.93 -3.59 13.07
N ALA A 106 4.69 -3.38 13.51
CA ALA A 106 3.97 -4.34 14.34
C ALA A 106 3.53 -5.59 13.56
N HIS A 107 3.32 -5.45 12.23
CA HIS A 107 2.75 -6.47 11.36
C HIS A 107 3.72 -7.07 10.32
N ALA A 108 4.98 -6.60 10.24
CA ALA A 108 5.96 -6.98 9.20
C ALA A 108 7.05 -7.95 9.67
#